data_AF-A0A853FPL1-F1
#
_entry.id   AF-A0A853FPL1-F1
#
_cell.length_a   1.000
_cell.length_b   1.000
_cell.length_c   1.000
_cell.angle_alpha   90.00
_cell.angle_beta   90.00
_cell.angle_gamma   90.00
#
_symmetry.space_group_name_H-M   'P 1'
#
loop_
_entity.id
_entity.type
_entity.pdbx_description
1 polymer ?
#
loop_
_entity_poly.entity_id
_entity_poly.type
_entity_poly.pdbx_seq_one_letter_code
_entity_poly.pdbx_strand_id
1 'polypeptide(L)'
;MKAQTALIGFVILASSSLCWAGSSNQTTGGQSLTREQVRAELEEARRQGLLMEGDVYPVEIPKTGRSKTRAEVLQELQEAREQGLLYLHEGEYPGKFQRDTGPGKTRAEVLRELEQARQDGTYVVNEP
;
A
#
# COMPACT_ATOMS: atom_id res chain seq x y z
N MET A 1 58.64 -23.92 -4.92
CA MET A 1 58.45 -25.05 -4.00
C MET A 1 58.18 -24.50 -2.60
N LYS A 2 57.01 -24.83 -2.04
CA LYS A 2 56.64 -25.00 -0.61
C LYS A 2 57.08 -23.97 0.46
N ALA A 3 56.09 -23.35 1.13
CA ALA A 3 55.70 -23.55 2.54
C ALA A 3 54.48 -22.62 2.83
N GLN A 4 53.24 -23.05 3.16
CA GLN A 4 52.72 -23.72 4.38
C GLN A 4 53.24 -23.04 5.67
N THR A 5 52.49 -22.58 6.67
CA THR A 5 51.14 -22.88 7.19
C THR A 5 50.77 -21.87 8.31
N ALA A 6 49.48 -21.82 8.64
CA ALA A 6 48.76 -20.97 9.59
C ALA A 6 49.36 -20.70 11.00
N LEU A 7 48.96 -19.57 11.60
CA LEU A 7 48.84 -19.44 13.06
C LEU A 7 47.64 -18.57 13.44
N ILE A 8 46.85 -19.13 14.34
CA ILE A 8 45.55 -18.70 14.87
C ILE A 8 45.76 -17.63 15.95
N GLY A 9 44.99 -16.54 15.91
CA GLY A 9 44.96 -15.51 16.95
C GLY A 9 43.53 -15.16 17.34
N PHE A 10 43.00 -15.90 18.31
CA PHE A 10 41.70 -15.68 18.93
C PHE A 10 41.86 -14.67 20.07
N VAL A 11 41.36 -13.44 19.90
CA VAL A 11 41.27 -12.45 20.97
C VAL A 11 39.80 -12.26 21.32
N ILE A 12 39.36 -12.98 22.36
CA ILE A 12 38.18 -12.63 23.14
C ILE A 12 38.54 -11.41 23.99
N LEU A 13 37.77 -10.33 23.88
CA LEU A 13 37.63 -9.37 24.97
C LEU A 13 36.14 -9.24 25.30
N ALA A 14 35.75 -9.84 26.43
CA ALA A 14 34.42 -9.81 26.99
C ALA A 14 34.29 -8.64 27.98
N SER A 15 33.22 -7.86 27.87
CA SER A 15 32.52 -7.18 28.99
C SER A 15 31.37 -6.35 28.42
N SER A 16 30.15 -6.88 28.37
CA SER A 16 29.12 -6.81 29.43
C SER A 16 28.35 -5.49 29.45
N SER A 17 27.09 -5.53 29.01
CA SER A 17 25.92 -4.98 29.72
C SER A 17 24.65 -5.36 28.96
N LEU A 18 24.03 -6.46 29.41
CA LEU A 18 22.69 -6.88 29.02
C LEU A 18 21.68 -5.99 29.76
N CYS A 19 21.06 -5.03 29.07
CA CYS A 19 19.80 -4.45 29.51
C CYS A 19 18.68 -5.05 28.67
N TRP A 20 18.12 -6.16 29.13
CA TRP A 20 16.84 -6.66 28.63
C TRP A 20 15.74 -5.86 29.33
N ALA A 21 15.27 -4.80 28.68
CA ALA A 21 13.95 -4.25 28.96
C ALA A 21 13.00 -4.84 27.91
N GLY A 22 12.18 -5.79 28.33
CA GLY A 22 11.20 -6.42 27.46
C GLY A 22 10.17 -5.42 26.94
N SER A 23 9.93 -5.47 25.64
CA SER A 23 8.62 -5.16 25.09
C SER A 23 8.41 -6.07 23.89
N SER A 24 7.60 -7.11 24.11
CA SER A 24 7.15 -8.01 23.08
C SER A 24 6.10 -7.30 22.23
N ASN A 25 6.48 -6.91 21.01
CA ASN A 25 5.50 -6.92 19.92
C ASN A 25 6.20 -7.31 18.62
N GLN A 26 5.97 -8.56 18.23
CA GLN A 26 6.48 -9.15 17.03
C GLN A 26 5.53 -8.74 15.89
N THR A 27 5.94 -7.78 15.07
CA THR A 27 5.29 -7.47 13.80
C THR A 27 6.41 -7.29 12.77
N THR A 28 6.41 -8.20 11.80
CA THR A 28 7.13 -8.20 10.51
C THR A 28 8.40 -7.34 10.42
N GLY A 29 9.56 -8.01 10.39
CA GLY A 29 10.91 -7.43 10.38
C GLY A 29 11.17 -6.35 9.34
N GLY A 30 10.93 -5.11 9.75
CA GLY A 30 11.58 -3.89 9.28
C GLY A 30 11.67 -2.96 10.49
N GLN A 31 12.81 -2.31 10.70
CA GLN A 31 12.93 -1.28 11.73
C GLN A 31 11.79 -0.28 11.53
N SER A 32 10.94 -0.05 12.53
CA SER A 32 9.91 0.96 12.43
C SER A 32 10.60 2.32 12.35
N LEU A 33 10.64 2.91 11.16
CA LEU A 33 11.20 4.24 10.94
C LEU A 33 10.49 5.25 11.84
N THR A 34 11.26 6.13 12.45
CA THR A 34 10.71 7.29 13.13
C THR A 34 10.09 8.25 12.11
N ARG A 35 9.10 9.06 12.54
CA ARG A 35 8.47 10.04 11.65
C ARG A 35 9.47 10.98 10.98
N GLU A 36 10.54 11.35 11.69
CA GLU A 36 11.60 12.19 11.15
C GLU A 36 12.41 11.48 10.06
N GLN A 37 12.70 10.18 10.23
CA GLN A 37 13.38 9.39 9.19
C GLN A 37 12.53 9.27 7.92
N VAL A 38 11.22 9.03 8.07
CA VAL A 38 10.29 8.95 6.93
C VAL A 38 10.21 10.29 6.18
N ARG A 39 10.22 11.42 6.90
CA ARG A 39 10.24 12.75 6.28
C ARG A 39 11.53 13.00 5.48
N ALA A 40 12.68 12.64 6.06
CA ALA A 40 13.96 12.78 5.39
C ALA A 40 14.04 11.94 4.10
N GLU A 41 13.56 10.69 4.15
CA GLU A 41 13.49 9.80 2.98
C GLU A 41 12.55 10.34 1.89
N LEU A 42 11.39 10.89 2.29
CA LEU A 42 10.45 11.50 1.35
C LEU A 42 11.04 12.73 0.63
N GLU A 43 11.76 13.59 1.36
CA GLU A 43 12.45 14.75 0.78
C GLU A 43 13.59 14.34 -0.15
N GLU A 44 14.30 13.27 0.17
CA GLU A 44 15.34 12.71 -0.69
C GLU A 44 14.73 12.13 -1.98
N ALA A 45 13.66 11.34 -1.88
CA ALA A 45 12.96 10.79 -3.04
C ALA A 45 12.39 11.90 -3.96
N ARG A 46 11.90 13.00 -3.38
CA ARG A 46 11.47 14.19 -4.14
C ARG A 46 12.64 14.86 -4.86
N ARG A 47 13.79 15.05 -4.19
CA ARG A 47 15.01 15.62 -4.80
C ARG A 47 15.56 14.74 -5.93
N GLN A 48 15.46 13.42 -5.78
CA GLN A 48 15.86 12.45 -6.81
C GLN A 48 14.86 12.34 -7.96
N GLY A 49 13.71 13.03 -7.88
CA GLY A 49 12.65 12.95 -8.89
C GLY A 49 11.99 11.57 -8.99
N LEU A 50 12.12 10.74 -7.96
CA LEU A 50 11.51 9.40 -7.89
C LEU A 50 9.99 9.46 -7.63
N LEU A 51 9.52 10.61 -7.15
CA LEU A 51 8.11 10.87 -6.90
C LEU A 51 7.56 11.78 -7.99
N MET A 52 6.48 11.35 -8.63
CA MET A 52 5.70 12.19 -9.52
C MET A 52 4.84 13.12 -8.66
N GLU A 53 5.18 14.40 -8.66
CA GLU A 53 4.48 15.40 -7.85
C GLU A 53 3.30 15.99 -8.64
N GLY A 54 2.07 15.65 -8.22
CA GLY A 54 0.85 16.26 -8.73
C GLY A 54 -0.35 15.31 -8.79
N ASP A 55 -1.53 15.84 -8.45
CA ASP A 55 -2.84 15.21 -8.69
C ASP A 55 -3.26 15.36 -10.16
N VAL A 56 -2.36 15.12 -11.10
CA VAL A 56 -2.70 15.22 -12.53
C VAL A 56 -3.37 13.91 -12.95
N TYR A 57 -4.64 13.83 -12.60
CA TYR A 57 -5.57 12.87 -13.14
C TYR A 57 -6.58 13.58 -14.04
N PRO A 58 -6.87 13.03 -15.23
CA PRO A 58 -6.31 11.79 -15.78
C PRO A 58 -4.93 11.99 -16.43
N VAL A 59 -4.05 10.99 -16.29
CA VAL A 59 -2.86 10.86 -17.13
C VAL A 59 -3.34 10.79 -18.58
N GLU A 60 -3.01 11.79 -19.39
CA GLU A 60 -3.27 11.76 -20.83
C GLU A 60 -2.46 10.63 -21.45
N ILE A 61 -3.08 9.48 -21.63
CA ILE A 61 -2.46 8.35 -22.32
C ILE A 61 -2.42 8.73 -23.80
N PRO A 62 -1.24 8.84 -24.45
CA PRO A 62 -1.17 9.12 -25.86
C PRO A 62 -1.94 8.02 -26.60
N LYS A 63 -2.94 8.40 -27.41
CA LYS A 63 -3.67 7.47 -28.29
C LYS A 63 -2.73 7.02 -29.40
N THR A 64 -1.85 6.06 -29.09
CA THR A 64 -0.95 5.46 -30.07
C THR A 64 -1.73 4.45 -30.92
N GLY A 65 -2.27 4.89 -32.05
CA GLY A 65 -2.90 4.00 -33.03
C GLY A 65 -3.97 4.66 -33.88
N ARG A 66 -4.28 4.03 -35.02
CA ARG A 66 -5.45 4.39 -35.84
C ARG A 66 -6.72 4.09 -35.04
N SER A 67 -7.68 5.02 -35.05
CA SER A 67 -9.01 4.77 -34.49
C SER A 67 -9.73 3.69 -35.30
N LYS A 68 -10.26 2.68 -34.62
CA LYS A 68 -11.06 1.63 -35.28
C LYS A 68 -12.41 2.19 -35.72
N THR A 69 -12.91 1.70 -36.85
CA THR A 69 -14.28 1.96 -37.27
C THR A 69 -15.26 1.15 -36.43
N ARG A 70 -16.53 1.56 -36.39
CA ARG A 70 -17.57 0.79 -35.68
C ARG A 70 -17.69 -0.64 -36.20
N ALA A 71 -17.50 -0.85 -37.51
CA ALA A 71 -17.56 -2.17 -38.12
C ALA A 71 -16.43 -3.07 -37.62
N GLU A 72 -15.19 -2.55 -37.56
CA GLU A 72 -14.03 -3.28 -37.04
C GLU A 72 -14.22 -3.68 -35.57
N VAL A 73 -14.73 -2.77 -34.74
CA VAL A 73 -15.00 -3.07 -33.32
C VAL A 73 -16.05 -4.16 -33.15
N LEU A 74 -17.11 -4.16 -33.96
CA LEU A 74 -18.15 -5.19 -33.89
C LEU A 74 -17.63 -6.56 -34.31
N GLN A 75 -16.76 -6.60 -35.32
CA GLN A 75 -16.13 -7.83 -35.76
C GLN A 75 -15.26 -8.43 -34.65
N GLU A 76 -14.36 -7.64 -34.06
CA GLU A 76 -13.49 -8.10 -32.97
C GLU A 76 -14.29 -8.54 -31.73
N LEU A 77 -15.38 -7.84 -31.42
CA LEU A 77 -16.26 -8.22 -30.31
C LEU A 77 -16.92 -9.59 -30.56
N GLN A 78 -17.31 -9.87 -31.81
CA GLN A 78 -17.88 -11.16 -32.18
C GLN A 78 -16.84 -12.27 -32.12
N GLU A 79 -15.63 -12.04 -32.64
CA GLU A 79 -14.51 -12.99 -32.56
C GLU A 79 -14.14 -13.30 -31.10
N ALA A 80 -14.06 -12.28 -30.24
CA ALA A 80 -13.78 -12.47 -28.81
C ALA A 80 -14.89 -13.25 -28.09
N ARG A 81 -16.15 -13.09 -28.50
CA ARG A 81 -17.28 -13.87 -27.98
C ARG A 81 -17.16 -15.34 -28.37
N GLU A 82 -16.85 -15.62 -29.62
CA GLU A 82 -16.67 -16.98 -30.14
C GLU A 82 -15.48 -17.69 -29.50
N GLN A 83 -14.40 -16.96 -29.23
CA GLN A 83 -13.21 -17.46 -28.54
C GLN A 83 -13.40 -17.60 -27.02
N GLY A 84 -14.54 -17.16 -26.47
CA GLY A 84 -14.78 -17.16 -25.03
C GLY A 84 -13.86 -16.23 -24.23
N LEU A 85 -13.24 -15.24 -24.89
CA LEU A 85 -12.34 -14.27 -24.26
C LEU A 85 -13.08 -13.17 -23.50
N LEU A 86 -14.40 -13.07 -23.70
CA LEU A 86 -15.23 -12.10 -23.00
C LEU A 86 -15.60 -12.62 -21.62
N TYR A 87 -15.12 -11.93 -20.59
CA TYR A 87 -15.57 -12.14 -19.23
C TYR A 87 -16.93 -11.45 -19.02
N LEU A 88 -18.00 -12.12 -19.43
CA LEU A 88 -19.38 -11.66 -19.29
C LEU A 88 -19.89 -12.00 -17.88
N HIS A 89 -19.52 -11.18 -16.89
CA HIS A 89 -20.23 -11.22 -15.61
C HIS A 89 -21.56 -10.51 -15.74
N GLU A 90 -22.65 -11.27 -15.75
CA GLU A 90 -24.03 -10.77 -15.82
C GLU A 90 -24.50 -10.05 -14.54
N GLY A 91 -23.59 -9.70 -13.63
CA GLY A 91 -23.95 -8.94 -12.45
C GLY A 91 -22.83 -8.75 -11.46
N GLU A 92 -21.68 -8.20 -11.88
CA GLU A 92 -20.81 -7.47 -10.95
C GLU A 92 -19.68 -6.72 -11.67
N TYR A 93 -19.93 -5.48 -12.07
CA TYR A 93 -18.86 -4.48 -12.01
C TYR A 93 -19.39 -3.06 -11.82
N PRO A 94 -18.80 -2.26 -10.91
CA PRO A 94 -17.79 -2.69 -9.93
C PRO A 94 -18.38 -3.66 -8.89
N GLY A 95 -17.52 -4.55 -8.38
CA GLY A 95 -17.83 -5.69 -7.51
C GLY A 95 -18.83 -5.37 -6.40
N LYS A 96 -19.58 -6.37 -5.91
CA LYS A 96 -20.54 -6.29 -4.79
C LYS A 96 -19.90 -5.43 -3.69
N PHE A 97 -20.21 -4.14 -3.61
CA PHE A 97 -20.26 -3.55 -2.29
C PHE A 97 -21.43 -4.27 -1.65
N GLN A 98 -21.18 -5.00 -0.56
CA GLN A 98 -22.26 -5.41 0.32
C GLN A 98 -22.97 -4.10 0.70
N ARG A 99 -24.04 -3.75 -0.03
CA ARG A 99 -24.91 -2.67 0.38
C ARG A 99 -25.48 -3.18 1.68
N ASP A 100 -25.13 -2.49 2.75
CA ASP A 100 -25.72 -2.73 4.05
C ASP A 100 -27.24 -2.49 3.88
N THR A 101 -28.00 -3.56 3.69
CA THR A 101 -29.45 -3.50 3.43
C THR A 101 -30.25 -3.30 4.72
N GLY A 102 -29.56 -3.19 5.86
CA GLY A 102 -30.15 -2.81 7.13
C GLY A 102 -30.54 -1.32 7.15
N PRO A 103 -31.41 -0.92 8.08
CA PRO A 103 -31.59 0.50 8.37
C PRO A 103 -30.23 1.07 8.80
N GLY A 104 -29.70 2.03 8.03
CA GLY A 104 -28.47 2.73 8.40
C GLY A 104 -28.62 3.44 9.75
N LYS A 105 -27.50 3.72 10.43
CA LYS A 105 -27.51 4.44 11.70
C LYS A 105 -28.18 5.80 11.53
N THR A 106 -29.03 6.16 12.49
CA THR A 106 -29.59 7.51 12.54
C THR A 106 -28.49 8.52 12.88
N ARG A 107 -28.69 9.78 12.51
CA ARG A 107 -27.76 10.87 12.87
C ARG A 107 -27.50 10.93 14.39
N ALA A 108 -28.51 10.65 15.21
CA ALA A 108 -28.38 10.66 16.66
C ALA A 108 -27.48 9.52 17.18
N GLU A 109 -27.54 8.34 16.55
CA GLU A 109 -26.68 7.21 16.89
C GLU A 109 -25.22 7.49 16.52
N VAL A 110 -24.98 8.04 15.34
CA VAL A 110 -23.64 8.42 14.87
C VAL A 110 -23.00 9.45 15.81
N LEU A 111 -23.75 10.45 16.26
CA LEU A 111 -23.24 11.47 17.20
C LEU A 111 -22.87 10.88 18.57
N ARG A 112 -23.63 9.89 19.05
CA ARG A 112 -23.34 9.22 20.32
C ARG A 112 -22.06 8.39 20.24
N GLU A 113 -21.88 7.65 19.14
CA GLU A 113 -20.68 6.86 18.88
C GLU A 113 -19.45 7.75 18.72
N LEU A 114 -19.58 8.89 18.03
CA LEU A 114 -18.50 9.86 17.91
C LEU A 114 -18.08 10.42 19.27
N GLU A 115 -19.02 10.73 20.15
CA GLU A 115 -18.73 11.21 21.51
C GLU A 115 -18.04 10.13 22.34
N GLN A 116 -18.52 8.88 22.27
CA GLN A 116 -17.87 7.76 22.93
C GLN A 116 -16.43 7.57 22.45
N ALA A 117 -16.22 7.65 21.13
CA ALA A 117 -14.89 7.51 20.52
C ALA A 117 -13.92 8.65 20.92
N ARG A 118 -14.47 9.82 21.26
CA ARG A 118 -13.68 10.93 21.84
C ARG A 118 -13.32 10.68 23.30
N GLN A 119 -14.24 10.10 24.08
CA GLN A 119 -14.03 9.82 25.49
C GLN A 119 -13.07 8.65 25.74
N ASP A 120 -13.15 7.61 24.90
CA ASP A 120 -12.25 6.45 24.98
C ASP A 120 -10.92 6.66 24.25
N GLY A 121 -10.75 7.80 23.57
CA GLY A 121 -9.53 8.18 22.86
C GLY A 121 -9.28 7.38 21.58
N THR A 122 -10.26 6.62 21.08
CA THR A 122 -10.15 5.87 19.82
C THR A 122 -10.31 6.76 18.58
N TYR A 123 -10.89 7.96 18.75
CA TYR A 123 -10.98 8.98 17.70
C TYR A 123 -9.83 9.99 17.79
N VAL A 124 -8.92 9.94 16.82
CA VAL A 124 -7.85 10.94 16.65
C VAL A 124 -8.29 11.94 15.59
N VAL A 125 -8.47 13.20 15.99
CA VAL A 125 -8.59 14.32 15.03
C VAL A 125 -7.20 14.55 14.43
N ASN A 126 -7.06 14.29 13.14
CA ASN A 126 -5.90 14.79 12.41
C ASN A 126 -6.12 16.29 12.21
N GLU A 127 -5.39 17.11 12.94
CA GLU A 127 -5.32 18.56 12.66
C GLU A 127 -4.60 18.77 11.31
N PRO A 128 -5.05 19.75 10.49
CA PRO A 128 -4.43 20.05 9.19
C PRO A 128 -3.00 20.56 9.31
#